data_AF-A0A1B6JY22-F1
#
_entry.id   AF-A0A1B6JY22-F1
#
_cell.length_a   1.000
_cell.length_b   1.000
_cell.length_c   1.000
_cell.angle_alpha   90.00
_cell.angle_beta   90.00
_cell.angle_gamma   90.00
#
_symmetry.space_group_name_H-M   'P 1'
#
loop_
_entity.id
_entity.type
_entity.pdbx_description
1 polymer ?
#
loop_
_entity_poly.entity_id
_entity_poly.type
_entity_poly.pdbx_seq_one_letter_code
_entity_poly.pdbx_strand_id
1 'polypeptide(L)'
;MEKKSLDYYAFQFNTINNDNRKEDSRLNNLLDQLNAFDCKLFSSPENSKKIAVILSQCFSLVPPDDTFLVAKCCQLMLTLVGKQAVQLEKPLLNIAIPWSLHALQQSADIAFLDILQALEAIICSSISSLEEMADEIVATLCVRLEARASLTTPQDVRVWRVP
;
A
#
# COMPACT_ATOMS: atom_id res chain seq x y z
N MET A 1 -16.46 -23.58 -2.66
CA MET A 1 -15.17 -22.87 -2.83
C MET A 1 -14.19 -23.45 -1.83
N GLU A 2 -13.14 -24.13 -2.29
CA GLU A 2 -12.03 -24.53 -1.41
C GLU A 2 -11.43 -23.27 -0.77
N LYS A 3 -11.30 -23.26 0.56
CA LYS A 3 -10.58 -22.20 1.27
C LYS A 3 -9.09 -22.34 0.94
N LYS A 4 -8.60 -21.54 -0.01
CA LYS A 4 -7.17 -21.41 -0.30
C LYS A 4 -6.45 -20.92 0.96
N SER A 5 -5.31 -21.53 1.30
CA SER A 5 -4.50 -21.12 2.47
C SER A 5 -3.60 -19.93 2.14
N LEU A 6 -3.00 -19.30 3.16
CA LEU A 6 -1.98 -18.27 2.94
C LEU A 6 -0.73 -18.82 2.25
N ASP A 7 -0.41 -20.10 2.47
CA ASP A 7 0.69 -20.79 1.80
C ASP A 7 0.48 -20.87 0.29
N TYR A 8 -0.77 -21.03 -0.14
CA TYR A 8 -1.11 -20.95 -1.56
C TYR A 8 -0.76 -19.57 -2.14
N TYR A 9 -1.14 -18.48 -1.47
CA TYR A 9 -0.88 -17.13 -1.98
C TYR A 9 0.61 -16.80 -1.99
N ALA A 10 1.34 -17.11 -0.91
CA ALA A 10 2.79 -16.90 -0.84
C ALA A 10 3.53 -17.69 -1.94
N PHE A 11 3.09 -18.91 -2.24
CA PHE A 11 3.62 -19.69 -3.36
C PHE A 11 3.30 -19.02 -4.71
N GLN A 12 2.05 -18.60 -4.94
CA GLN A 12 1.67 -17.97 -6.21
C GLN A 12 2.46 -16.70 -6.51
N PHE A 13 2.70 -15.85 -5.53
CA PHE A 13 3.54 -14.66 -5.69
C PHE A 13 4.98 -15.00 -6.07
N ASN A 14 5.57 -16.08 -5.50
CA ASN A 14 6.91 -16.53 -5.89
C ASN A 14 6.99 -17.06 -7.34
N THR A 15 5.85 -17.40 -7.95
CA THR A 15 5.81 -17.86 -9.35
C THR A 15 5.56 -16.74 -10.36
N ILE A 16 5.49 -15.50 -9.91
CA ILE A 16 5.42 -14.32 -10.77
C ILE A 16 6.87 -13.90 -11.08
N ASN A 17 7.25 -13.93 -12.36
CA ASN A 17 8.47 -13.27 -12.83
C ASN A 17 8.10 -11.87 -13.36
N ASN A 18 9.08 -10.97 -13.44
CA ASN A 18 8.85 -9.54 -13.74
C ASN A 18 8.83 -9.21 -15.26
N ASP A 19 8.69 -10.20 -16.14
CA ASP A 19 9.03 -10.02 -17.57
C ASP A 19 7.85 -10.03 -18.55
N ASN A 20 6.58 -10.22 -18.16
CA ASN A 20 5.46 -10.28 -19.12
C ASN A 20 4.11 -9.67 -18.68
N ARG A 21 3.40 -9.02 -19.61
CA ARG A 21 2.02 -8.48 -19.43
C ARG A 21 0.95 -9.50 -18.98
N LYS A 22 1.18 -10.80 -19.19
CA LYS A 22 0.28 -11.85 -18.65
C LYS A 22 0.37 -11.92 -17.13
N GLU A 23 1.48 -11.49 -16.56
CA GLU A 23 1.77 -11.52 -15.12
C GLU A 23 1.08 -10.37 -14.39
N ASP A 24 0.90 -9.20 -15.02
CA ASP A 24 0.04 -8.10 -14.52
C ASP A 24 -1.38 -8.59 -14.25
N SER A 25 -1.94 -9.40 -15.16
CA SER A 25 -3.27 -9.99 -14.98
C SER A 25 -3.31 -11.01 -13.83
N ARG A 26 -2.22 -11.75 -13.59
CA ARG A 26 -2.11 -12.71 -12.48
C ARG A 26 -1.99 -11.99 -11.15
N LEU A 27 -1.12 -10.98 -11.07
CA LEU A 27 -0.92 -10.13 -9.91
C LEU A 27 -2.22 -9.44 -9.51
N ASN A 28 -2.90 -8.83 -10.48
CA ASN A 28 -4.21 -8.21 -10.29
C ASN A 28 -5.23 -9.19 -9.68
N ASN A 29 -5.32 -10.40 -10.23
CA ASN A 29 -6.23 -11.43 -9.73
C ASN A 29 -5.86 -11.95 -8.34
N LEU A 30 -4.58 -12.02 -8.00
CA LEU A 30 -4.12 -12.42 -6.66
C LEU A 30 -4.47 -11.35 -5.62
N LEU A 31 -4.26 -10.08 -5.95
CA LEU A 31 -4.64 -8.95 -5.08
C LEU A 31 -6.16 -8.91 -4.86
N ASP A 32 -6.96 -9.15 -5.90
CA ASP A 32 -8.42 -9.25 -5.77
C ASP A 32 -8.84 -10.40 -4.85
N GLN A 33 -8.22 -11.57 -5.02
CA GLN A 33 -8.50 -12.74 -4.17
C GLN A 33 -8.10 -12.51 -2.72
N LEU A 34 -7.00 -11.81 -2.46
CA LEU A 34 -6.54 -11.48 -1.11
C LEU A 34 -7.41 -10.41 -0.45
N ASN A 35 -7.82 -9.38 -1.19
CA ASN A 35 -8.75 -8.37 -0.71
C ASN A 35 -10.14 -8.96 -0.43
N ALA A 36 -10.55 -10.00 -1.15
CA ALA A 36 -11.78 -10.75 -0.89
C ALA A 36 -11.62 -11.86 0.17
N PHE A 37 -10.41 -12.10 0.67
CA PHE A 37 -10.14 -13.19 1.60
C PHE A 37 -10.72 -12.89 2.98
N ASP A 38 -11.30 -13.91 3.63
CA ASP A 38 -11.94 -13.76 4.94
C ASP A 38 -10.89 -13.38 6.01
N CYS A 39 -10.97 -12.13 6.44
CA CYS A 39 -9.90 -11.49 7.18
C CYS A 39 -9.70 -12.01 8.60
N LYS A 40 -10.69 -12.75 9.14
CA LYS A 40 -10.61 -13.35 10.48
C LYS A 40 -9.50 -14.40 10.63
N LEU A 41 -8.98 -14.91 9.50
CA LEU A 41 -7.86 -15.86 9.50
C LEU A 41 -6.49 -15.18 9.64
N PHE A 42 -6.40 -13.86 9.44
CA PHE A 42 -5.13 -13.13 9.52
C PHE A 42 -4.67 -12.85 10.96
N SER A 43 -5.56 -12.97 11.94
CA SER A 43 -5.28 -12.66 13.35
C SER A 43 -4.48 -13.74 14.09
N SER A 44 -4.22 -14.89 13.46
CA SER A 44 -3.40 -15.95 14.08
C SER A 44 -1.92 -15.57 14.07
N PRO A 45 -1.18 -15.74 15.20
CA PRO A 45 0.27 -15.51 15.25
C PRO A 45 1.07 -16.35 14.25
N GLU A 46 0.58 -17.52 13.86
CA GLU A 46 1.22 -18.37 12.86
C GLU A 46 1.14 -17.78 11.44
N ASN A 47 0.12 -16.96 11.20
CA ASN A 47 -0.14 -16.33 9.90
C ASN A 47 0.57 -14.98 9.74
N SER A 48 1.05 -14.34 10.82
CA SER A 48 1.72 -13.05 10.77
C SER A 48 2.95 -13.06 9.86
N LYS A 49 3.81 -14.09 9.99
CA LYS A 49 4.99 -14.28 9.13
C LYS A 49 4.61 -14.47 7.66
N LYS A 50 3.53 -15.20 7.39
CA LYS A 50 3.04 -15.44 6.02
C LYS A 50 2.52 -14.14 5.40
N ILE A 51 1.80 -13.34 6.18
CA ILE A 51 1.31 -12.03 5.76
C ILE A 51 2.50 -11.10 5.45
N ALA A 52 3.52 -11.09 6.30
CA ALA A 52 4.72 -10.28 6.07
C ALA A 52 5.43 -10.65 4.76
N VAL A 53 5.52 -11.95 4.44
CA VAL A 53 6.06 -12.43 3.15
C VAL A 53 5.19 -11.96 1.99
N ILE A 54 3.87 -12.12 2.08
CA ILE A 54 2.93 -11.69 1.03
C ILE A 54 3.05 -10.18 0.78
N LEU A 55 3.08 -9.37 1.84
CA LEU A 55 3.21 -7.91 1.73
C LEU A 55 4.55 -7.51 1.10
N SER A 56 5.65 -8.13 1.55
CA SER A 56 6.98 -7.90 0.97
C SER A 56 7.01 -8.19 -0.55
N GLN A 57 6.39 -9.30 -0.96
CA GLN A 57 6.24 -9.65 -2.37
C GLN A 57 5.37 -8.64 -3.13
N CYS A 58 4.26 -8.19 -2.52
CA CYS A 58 3.41 -7.16 -3.13
C CYS A 58 4.20 -5.88 -3.40
N PHE A 59 4.96 -5.37 -2.43
CA PHE A 59 5.78 -4.16 -2.61
C PHE A 59 6.90 -4.34 -3.64
N SER A 60 7.36 -5.57 -3.86
CA SER A 60 8.40 -5.87 -4.85
C SER A 60 7.85 -6.02 -6.27
N LEU A 61 6.60 -6.48 -6.40
CA LEU A 61 5.97 -6.83 -7.68
C LEU A 61 5.01 -5.76 -8.21
N VAL A 62 4.41 -4.95 -7.33
CA VAL A 62 3.48 -3.89 -7.74
C VAL A 62 4.28 -2.66 -8.17
N PRO A 63 4.19 -2.26 -9.46
CA PRO A 63 4.84 -1.05 -9.95
C PRO A 63 4.22 0.19 -9.29
N PRO A 64 5.02 1.15 -8.82
CA PRO A 64 4.52 2.36 -8.15
C PRO A 64 3.78 3.33 -9.10
N ASP A 65 3.90 3.15 -10.41
CA ASP A 65 3.22 3.88 -11.48
C ASP A 65 1.92 3.21 -11.96
N ASP A 66 1.71 1.92 -11.66
CA ASP A 66 0.43 1.25 -11.93
C ASP A 66 -0.61 1.60 -10.88
N THR A 67 -1.33 2.68 -11.14
CA THR A 67 -2.34 3.25 -10.23
C THR A 67 -3.39 2.22 -9.79
N PHE A 68 -3.78 1.26 -10.65
CA PHE A 68 -4.80 0.28 -10.30
C PHE A 68 -4.27 -0.79 -9.36
N LEU A 69 -3.07 -1.31 -9.62
CA LEU A 69 -2.43 -2.28 -8.75
C LEU A 69 -2.03 -1.65 -7.40
N VAL A 70 -1.55 -0.40 -7.43
CA VAL A 70 -1.26 0.37 -6.22
C VAL A 70 -2.49 0.50 -5.34
N ALA A 71 -3.64 0.94 -5.89
CA ALA A 71 -4.88 1.06 -5.12
C ALA A 71 -5.29 -0.27 -4.46
N LYS A 72 -5.18 -1.39 -5.19
CA LYS A 72 -5.48 -2.73 -4.65
C LYS A 72 -4.51 -3.17 -3.56
N CYS A 73 -3.22 -2.85 -3.71
CA CYS A 73 -2.21 -3.11 -2.70
C CYS A 73 -2.44 -2.25 -1.44
N CYS A 74 -2.79 -0.98 -1.61
CA CYS A 74 -3.17 -0.08 -0.52
C CYS A 74 -4.40 -0.55 0.24
N GLN A 75 -5.43 -1.04 -0.45
CA GLN A 75 -6.61 -1.63 0.18
C GLN A 75 -6.26 -2.87 1.02
N LEU A 76 -5.35 -3.71 0.52
CA LEU A 76 -4.88 -4.89 1.24
C LEU A 76 -4.14 -4.47 2.51
N MET A 77 -3.23 -3.51 2.41
CA MET A 77 -2.52 -2.94 3.56
C MET A 77 -3.48 -2.35 4.59
N LEU A 78 -4.41 -1.50 4.17
CA LEU A 78 -5.39 -0.88 5.05
C LEU A 78 -6.23 -1.93 5.79
N THR A 79 -6.57 -3.02 5.10
CA THR A 79 -7.30 -4.13 5.70
C THR A 79 -6.45 -4.88 6.72
N LEU A 80 -5.22 -5.26 6.38
CA LEU A 80 -4.36 -6.05 7.27
C LEU A 80 -3.83 -5.24 8.46
N VAL A 81 -3.30 -4.06 8.20
CA VAL A 81 -2.67 -3.21 9.22
C VAL A 81 -3.73 -2.39 9.95
N GLY A 82 -4.56 -1.67 9.21
CA GLY A 82 -5.54 -0.75 9.79
C GLY A 82 -6.72 -1.44 10.46
N LYS A 83 -7.27 -2.51 9.87
CA LYS A 83 -8.47 -3.19 10.40
C LYS A 83 -8.16 -4.44 11.20
N GLN A 84 -7.15 -5.23 10.79
CA GLN A 84 -6.79 -6.47 11.46
C GLN A 84 -5.63 -6.32 12.45
N ALA A 85 -5.08 -5.11 12.61
CA ALA A 85 -3.98 -4.80 13.53
C ALA A 85 -2.75 -5.72 13.36
N VAL A 86 -2.48 -6.16 12.13
CA VAL A 86 -1.26 -6.91 11.82
C VAL A 86 -0.06 -6.00 12.06
N GLN A 87 0.82 -6.38 12.97
CA GLN A 87 2.04 -5.65 13.27
C GLN A 87 3.08 -5.89 12.18
N LEU A 88 3.61 -4.80 11.63
CA LEU A 88 4.72 -4.85 10.69
C LEU A 88 6.04 -4.71 11.45
N GLU A 89 6.93 -5.67 11.28
CA GLU A 89 8.29 -5.60 11.85
C GLU A 89 9.16 -4.59 11.06
N LYS A 90 10.20 -4.06 11.71
CA LYS A 90 11.11 -3.04 11.13
C LYS A 90 11.60 -3.38 9.70
N PRO A 91 12.00 -4.61 9.36
CA PRO A 91 12.43 -4.94 8.00
C PRO A 91 11.36 -4.70 6.94
N LEU A 92 10.08 -4.96 7.26
CA LEU A 92 8.97 -4.76 6.33
C LEU A 92 8.56 -3.29 6.26
N LEU A 93 8.66 -2.55 7.38
CA LEU A 93 8.45 -1.10 7.38
C LEU A 93 9.44 -0.37 6.46
N ASN A 94 10.71 -0.79 6.50
CA ASN A 94 11.77 -0.27 5.62
C ASN A 94 11.52 -0.54 4.12
N ILE A 95 10.55 -1.37 3.76
CA ILE A 95 10.13 -1.62 2.38
C ILE A 95 8.82 -0.89 2.09
N ALA A 96 7.83 -1.04 2.98
CA ALA A 96 6.48 -0.54 2.81
C ALA A 96 6.42 0.99 2.71
N ILE A 97 7.22 1.69 3.54
CA ILE A 97 7.23 3.16 3.55
C ILE A 97 7.86 3.73 2.29
N PRO A 98 9.11 3.36 1.91
CA PRO A 98 9.67 3.83 0.64
C PRO A 98 8.81 3.49 -0.57
N TRP A 99 8.22 2.29 -0.61
CA TRP A 99 7.28 1.91 -1.67
C TRP A 99 6.06 2.85 -1.71
N SER A 100 5.46 3.14 -0.56
CA SER A 100 4.29 4.02 -0.46
C SER A 100 4.62 5.46 -0.84
N LEU A 101 5.77 5.98 -0.42
CA LEU A 101 6.25 7.31 -0.78
C LEU A 101 6.53 7.41 -2.28
N HIS A 102 7.14 6.38 -2.87
CA HIS A 102 7.40 6.33 -4.31
C HIS A 102 6.09 6.22 -5.11
N ALA A 103 5.15 5.38 -4.67
CA ALA A 103 3.81 5.31 -5.25
C ALA A 103 3.08 6.66 -5.16
N LEU A 104 3.20 7.37 -4.03
CA LEU A 104 2.63 8.71 -3.88
C LEU A 104 3.19 9.70 -4.90
N GLN A 105 4.46 9.55 -5.28
CA GLN A 105 5.12 10.40 -6.28
C GLN A 105 4.71 10.05 -7.72
N GLN A 106 4.56 8.76 -8.04
CA GLN A 106 4.39 8.29 -9.43
C GLN A 106 2.93 8.00 -9.83
N SER A 107 2.08 7.61 -8.88
CA SER A 107 0.69 7.24 -9.15
C SER A 107 -0.18 8.44 -9.50
N ALA A 108 -1.18 8.20 -10.35
CA ALA A 108 -2.19 9.18 -10.67
C ALA A 108 -3.05 9.54 -9.45
N ASP A 109 -3.70 10.71 -9.51
CA ASP A 109 -4.47 11.28 -8.41
C ASP A 109 -5.56 10.34 -7.84
N ILE A 110 -6.03 9.39 -8.64
CA ILE A 110 -7.10 8.44 -8.28
C ILE A 110 -6.68 7.51 -7.13
N ALA A 111 -5.43 7.04 -7.10
CA ALA A 111 -4.94 6.18 -6.00
C ALA A 111 -4.36 6.97 -4.82
N PHE A 112 -4.30 8.30 -4.93
CA PHE A 112 -3.62 9.15 -3.94
C PHE A 112 -4.21 9.00 -2.54
N LEU A 113 -5.55 8.97 -2.43
CA LEU A 113 -6.21 8.79 -1.14
C LEU A 113 -5.98 7.39 -0.56
N ASP A 114 -5.99 6.35 -1.41
CA ASP A 114 -5.72 4.98 -0.98
C ASP A 114 -4.31 4.85 -0.42
N ILE A 115 -3.33 5.48 -1.07
CA ILE A 115 -1.92 5.50 -0.62
C ILE A 115 -1.81 6.21 0.72
N LEU A 116 -2.43 7.39 0.89
CA LEU A 116 -2.39 8.13 2.14
C LEU A 116 -3.04 7.36 3.30
N GLN A 117 -4.20 6.72 3.07
CA GLN A 117 -4.88 5.92 4.09
C GLN A 117 -4.06 4.70 4.50
N ALA A 118 -3.41 4.03 3.55
CA ALA A 118 -2.54 2.90 3.85
C ALA A 118 -1.28 3.35 4.62
N LEU A 119 -0.69 4.48 4.23
CA LEU A 119 0.47 5.05 4.90
C LEU A 119 0.14 5.50 6.33
N GLU A 120 -1.02 6.14 6.54
CA GLU A 120 -1.53 6.46 7.87
C GLU A 120 -1.67 5.20 8.73
N ALA A 121 -2.28 4.14 8.20
CA ALA A 121 -2.45 2.88 8.93
C ALA A 121 -1.10 2.28 9.36
N ILE A 122 -0.10 2.29 8.47
CA ILE A 122 1.28 1.85 8.79
C ILE A 122 1.86 2.71 9.90
N ILE A 123 1.81 4.04 9.75
CA ILE A 123 2.40 4.98 10.70
C ILE A 123 1.79 4.79 12.08
N CYS A 124 0.47 4.82 12.18
CA CYS A 124 -0.25 4.66 13.46
C CYS A 124 0.01 3.30 14.11
N SER A 125 0.21 2.23 13.32
CA SER A 125 0.50 0.90 13.85
C SER A 125 1.94 0.71 14.35
N SER A 126 2.87 1.59 13.97
CA SER A 126 4.31 1.39 14.16
C SER A 126 5.06 2.63 14.65
N ILE A 127 4.37 3.59 15.28
CA ILE A 127 4.91 4.88 15.77
C ILE A 127 6.28 4.75 16.44
N SER A 128 6.48 3.75 17.30
CA SER A 128 7.73 3.57 18.06
C SER A 128 8.94 3.15 17.21
N SER A 129 8.72 2.68 15.98
CA SER A 129 9.77 2.17 15.09
C SER A 129 10.09 3.10 13.92
N LEU A 130 9.46 4.29 13.87
CA LEU A 130 9.46 5.19 12.71
C LEU A 130 10.35 6.41 12.86
N GLU A 131 11.03 6.58 13.98
CA GLU A 131 11.85 7.76 14.27
C GLU A 131 12.88 8.04 13.17
N GLU A 132 13.52 6.99 12.63
CA GLU A 132 14.51 7.09 11.56
C GLU A 132 13.92 7.47 10.18
N MET A 133 12.63 7.27 9.96
CA MET A 133 11.95 7.51 8.67
C MET A 133 11.01 8.73 8.70
N ALA A 134 10.82 9.35 9.87
CA ALA A 134 9.85 10.43 10.07
C ALA A 134 10.13 11.63 9.15
N ASP A 135 11.39 12.06 9.06
CA ASP A 135 11.78 13.21 8.25
C ASP A 135 11.52 12.99 6.75
N GLU A 136 11.80 11.80 6.24
CA GLU A 136 11.57 11.45 4.83
C GLU A 136 10.07 11.43 4.49
N ILE A 137 9.25 10.87 5.39
CA ILE A 137 7.79 10.85 5.25
C ILE A 137 7.26 12.28 5.20
N VAL A 138 7.65 13.12 6.16
CA VAL A 138 7.20 14.52 6.24
C VAL A 138 7.63 15.30 5.01
N ALA A 139 8.91 15.19 4.60
CA ALA A 139 9.43 15.88 3.44
C ALA A 139 8.65 15.52 2.16
N THR A 140 8.39 14.23 1.94
CA THR A 140 7.67 13.76 0.74
C THR A 140 6.21 14.23 0.73
N LEU A 141 5.53 14.17 1.88
CA LEU A 141 4.16 14.66 2.01
C LEU A 141 4.07 16.17 1.78
N CYS A 142 4.99 16.95 2.36
CA CYS A 142 5.04 18.40 2.19
C CYS A 142 5.21 18.80 0.73
N VAL A 143 6.13 18.18 -0.02
CA VAL A 143 6.35 18.49 -1.44
C VAL A 143 5.06 18.28 -2.27
N ARG A 144 4.34 17.18 -2.03
CA ARG A 144 3.10 16.89 -2.76
C ARG A 144 1.95 17.80 -2.34
N LEU A 145 1.85 18.13 -1.05
CA LEU A 145 0.86 19.06 -0.54
C LEU A 145 1.11 20.47 -1.07
N GLU A 146 2.34 20.95 -1.06
CA GLU A 146 2.72 22.25 -1.61
C GLU A 146 2.42 22.33 -3.11
N ALA A 147 2.75 21.30 -3.89
CA ALA A 147 2.43 21.23 -5.31
C ALA A 147 0.92 21.29 -5.61
N ARG A 148 0.07 20.82 -4.69
CA ARG A 148 -1.40 20.85 -4.83
C ARG A 148 -2.08 22.04 -4.14
N ALA A 149 -1.44 22.62 -3.12
CA ALA A 149 -1.94 23.76 -2.36
C ALA A 149 -1.47 25.10 -2.91
N SER A 150 -0.42 25.10 -3.75
CA SER A 150 0.01 26.30 -4.47
C SER A 150 -1.01 26.64 -5.56
N LEU A 151 -2.00 27.44 -5.17
CA LEU A 151 -2.97 28.12 -6.03
C LEU A 151 -2.21 29.11 -6.93
N THR A 152 -1.53 28.60 -7.94
CA THR A 152 -0.76 29.40 -8.90
C THR A 152 -1.66 29.99 -9.98
N THR A 153 -2.90 29.50 -10.12
CA THR A 153 -3.89 30.12 -11.02
C THR A 153 -4.92 30.95 -10.25
N PRO A 154 -5.20 32.21 -10.67
CA PRO A 154 -6.20 33.06 -10.04
C PRO A 154 -7.64 32.48 -10.03
N GLN A 155 -7.91 31.47 -10.86
CA GLN A 155 -9.23 30.85 -11.00
C GLN A 155 -9.54 29.86 -9.86
N ASP A 156 -8.52 29.18 -9.33
CA ASP A 156 -8.68 28.18 -8.26
C ASP A 156 -9.08 28.83 -6.91
N VAL A 157 -8.73 30.11 -6.71
CA VAL A 157 -9.13 30.90 -5.53
C VAL A 157 -10.65 31.15 -5.49
N ARG A 158 -11.33 31.16 -6.65
CA ARG A 158 -12.79 31.35 -6.71
C ARG A 158 -13.56 30.10 -6.30
N VAL A 159 -12.98 28.91 -6.44
CA VAL A 159 -13.66 27.63 -6.12
C VAL A 159 -13.66 27.36 -4.62
N TRP A 160 -12.67 27.88 -3.88
CA TRP A 160 -12.62 27.78 -2.42
C TRP A 160 -13.45 28.82 -1.67
N ARG A 161 -14.03 29.79 -2.39
CA ARG A 161 -15.04 30.71 -1.87
C ARG A 161 -16.41 30.29 -2.39
N VAL A 162 -16.93 29.17 -1.90
CA VAL A 162 -18.37 28.89 -2.02
C VAL A 162 -19.10 29.80 -1.00
N PRO A 163 -20.21 30.45 -1.39
CA PRO A 163 -20.81 31.63 -0.74
C PRO A 163 -21.36 31.42 0.68
#